data_AF-A0A4Y7PGU4-F1
#
_entry.id   AF-A0A4Y7PGU4-F1
#
_cell.length_a   1.000
_cell.length_b   1.000
_cell.length_c   1.000
_cell.angle_alpha   90.00
_cell.angle_beta   90.00
_cell.angle_gamma   90.00
#
_symmetry.space_group_name_H-M   'P 1'
#
loop_
_entity.id
_entity.type
_entity.pdbx_description
1 polymer ?
#
loop_
_entity_poly.entity_id
_entity_poly.type
_entity_poly.pdbx_seq_one_letter_code
_entity_poly.pdbx_strand_id
1 'polypeptide(L)'
;MGWSGPAAGMALINGPKNVEVVAAFVLLSLYPAPMRRVATDIDLNRATANTKPRTGQQIRENLNRTRVWINCFNLDRSTSSWHGKASTLNNADPVANTSGTWYNSSPHNVGNLDIQLVAYNAELRLMNYFSTTIRSCPNKKADIDQLATEADEKLAALGEEWKAEFQIEQI
;
A
#
# COMPACT_ATOMS: atom_id res chain seq x y z
N MET A 1 27.84 -8.67 -11.00
CA MET A 1 27.13 -8.94 -9.73
C MET A 1 28.16 -8.91 -8.62
N GLY A 2 28.13 -8.12 -7.55
CA GLY A 2 27.15 -7.15 -7.05
C GLY A 2 27.62 -6.73 -5.65
N TRP A 3 28.62 -5.85 -5.55
CA TRP A 3 29.16 -5.33 -4.29
C TRP A 3 28.30 -4.21 -3.66
N SER A 4 27.12 -3.94 -4.22
CA SER A 4 26.22 -2.85 -3.77
C SER A 4 25.16 -3.27 -2.75
N GLY A 5 24.90 -4.57 -2.58
CA GLY A 5 23.90 -5.08 -1.63
C GLY A 5 24.24 -4.82 -0.15
N PRO A 6 25.46 -5.14 0.32
CA PRO A 6 25.83 -4.98 1.73
C PRO A 6 25.96 -3.52 2.16
N ALA A 7 26.44 -2.64 1.26
CA ALA A 7 26.67 -1.23 1.54
C ALA A 7 25.35 -0.46 1.71
N ALA A 8 24.35 -0.73 0.87
CA ALA A 8 23.01 -0.15 0.99
C ALA A 8 22.31 -0.62 2.28
N GLY A 9 22.44 -1.91 2.63
CA GLY A 9 21.91 -2.46 3.88
C GLY A 9 22.54 -1.86 5.15
N MET A 10 23.86 -1.62 5.13
CA MET A 10 24.57 -0.98 6.24
C MET A 10 24.28 0.53 6.38
N ALA A 11 24.12 1.24 5.26
CA ALA A 11 23.69 2.64 5.26
C ALA A 11 22.27 2.81 5.84
N LEU A 12 21.44 1.76 5.80
CA LEU A 12 20.09 1.73 6.36
C LEU A 12 20.04 1.52 7.87
N ILE A 13 21.02 0.79 8.42
CA ILE A 13 21.12 0.57 9.87
C ILE A 13 21.71 1.81 10.55
N ASN A 14 22.63 2.51 9.86
CA ASN A 14 23.45 3.57 10.46
C ASN A 14 23.23 4.97 9.87
N GLY A 15 22.44 5.12 8.81
CA GLY A 15 22.22 6.39 8.10
C GLY A 15 20.95 7.14 8.49
N PRO A 16 20.79 8.39 8.05
CA PRO A 16 19.62 9.21 8.33
C PRO A 16 18.36 8.61 7.70
N LYS A 17 17.32 8.43 8.52
CA LYS A 17 16.04 7.81 8.13
C LYS A 17 15.14 8.86 7.44
N ASN A 18 15.17 8.92 6.11
CA ASN A 18 14.38 9.87 5.32
C ASN A 18 13.38 9.17 4.38
N VAL A 19 12.41 9.92 3.85
CA VAL A 19 11.35 9.40 2.96
C VAL A 19 11.95 8.82 1.67
N GLU A 20 13.02 9.45 1.17
CA GLU A 20 13.76 9.03 -0.02
C GLU A 20 14.44 7.68 0.18
N VAL A 21 14.90 7.39 1.41
CA VAL A 21 15.48 6.08 1.75
C VAL A 21 14.39 5.01 1.69
N VAL A 22 13.18 5.31 2.16
CA VAL A 22 12.05 4.38 2.08
C VAL A 22 11.57 4.20 0.64
N ALA A 23 11.50 5.26 -0.16
CA ALA A 23 11.14 5.17 -1.57
C ALA A 23 12.17 4.35 -2.38
N ALA A 24 13.46 4.59 -2.17
CA ALA A 24 14.55 3.79 -2.74
C ALA A 24 14.46 2.33 -2.26
N PHE A 25 14.05 2.11 -1.02
CA PHE A 25 13.84 0.78 -0.46
C PHE A 25 12.60 0.08 -1.03
N VAL A 26 11.50 0.79 -1.29
CA VAL A 26 10.32 0.25 -1.98
C VAL A 26 10.72 -0.23 -3.38
N LEU A 27 11.48 0.59 -4.11
CA LEU A 27 12.07 0.21 -5.40
C LEU A 27 13.00 -1.01 -5.29
N LEU A 28 13.82 -1.07 -4.23
CA LEU A 28 14.68 -2.22 -3.97
C LEU A 28 13.88 -3.47 -3.57
N SER A 29 12.73 -3.31 -2.89
CA SER A 29 11.88 -4.40 -2.38
C SER A 29 11.00 -5.06 -3.45
N LEU A 30 10.94 -4.48 -4.65
CA LEU A 30 10.59 -5.23 -5.87
C LEU A 30 11.60 -6.36 -6.15
N TYR A 31 12.77 -6.32 -5.50
CA TYR A 31 13.73 -7.41 -5.31
C TYR A 31 13.76 -7.82 -3.81
N PRO A 32 13.90 -9.10 -3.45
CA PRO A 32 13.44 -9.59 -2.14
C PRO A 32 14.21 -9.07 -0.90
N ALA A 33 13.44 -8.59 0.11
CA ALA A 33 13.71 -8.28 1.54
C ALA A 33 14.29 -6.89 1.93
N PRO A 34 14.02 -6.36 3.17
CA PRO A 34 12.82 -6.31 4.02
C PRO A 34 12.32 -4.86 4.35
N MET A 35 11.13 -4.42 3.88
CA MET A 35 10.55 -3.05 4.16
C MET A 35 10.16 -2.80 5.60
N ARG A 36 9.95 -3.88 6.36
CA ARG A 36 9.13 -3.89 7.57
C ARG A 36 9.58 -2.89 8.65
N ARG A 37 10.89 -2.76 8.85
CA ARG A 37 11.43 -1.95 9.96
C ARG A 37 11.42 -0.47 9.64
N VAL A 38 11.66 -0.09 8.39
CA VAL A 38 11.91 1.31 8.05
C VAL A 38 10.61 2.10 8.12
N ALA A 39 9.52 1.60 7.54
CA ALA A 39 8.26 2.35 7.47
C ALA A 39 7.59 2.60 8.83
N THR A 40 7.65 1.63 9.74
CA THR A 40 7.15 1.80 11.12
C THR A 40 8.10 2.64 11.98
N ASP A 41 9.41 2.57 11.74
CA ASP A 41 10.41 3.34 12.49
C ASP A 41 10.36 4.86 12.20
N ILE A 42 9.72 5.29 11.10
CA ILE A 42 9.59 6.71 10.72
C ILE A 42 8.15 7.26 10.84
N ASP A 43 7.28 6.57 11.59
CA ASP A 43 5.89 6.98 11.86
C ASP A 43 5.10 7.35 10.59
N LEU A 44 5.35 6.66 9.46
CA LEU A 44 4.60 6.90 8.21
C LEU A 44 3.11 6.59 8.35
N ASN A 45 2.74 5.76 9.32
CA ASN A 45 1.38 5.37 9.66
C ASN A 45 0.61 6.40 10.49
N ARG A 46 1.26 7.49 10.94
CA ARG A 46 0.60 8.58 11.65
C ARG A 46 0.50 9.81 10.76
N ALA A 47 -0.69 10.40 10.68
CA ALA A 47 -0.82 11.79 10.24
C ALA A 47 0.10 12.64 11.12
N THR A 48 0.94 13.49 10.52
CA THR A 48 1.84 14.41 11.25
C THR A 48 1.03 15.16 12.28
N ALA A 49 1.23 14.82 13.56
CA ALA A 49 0.49 15.40 14.65
C ALA A 49 0.75 16.91 14.68
N ASN A 50 -0.32 17.69 14.56
CA ASN A 50 -0.43 19.09 15.01
C ASN A 50 0.23 20.20 14.19
N THR A 51 0.72 19.97 12.97
CA THR A 51 1.14 21.06 12.08
C THR A 51 0.36 21.02 10.78
N LYS A 52 -0.63 21.92 10.64
CA LYS A 52 -1.21 22.21 9.33
C LYS A 52 -0.05 22.63 8.41
N PRO A 53 0.17 21.95 7.28
CA PRO A 53 1.26 22.29 6.38
C PRO A 53 1.08 23.75 5.92
N ARG A 54 2.11 24.57 6.14
CA ARG A 54 2.09 26.02 5.90
C ARG A 54 2.69 26.38 4.55
N THR A 55 3.48 25.48 3.96
CA THR A 55 4.14 25.67 2.66
C THR A 55 3.76 24.57 1.68
N GLY A 56 3.81 24.89 0.38
CA GLY A 56 3.58 23.88 -0.67
C GLY A 56 4.54 22.69 -0.59
N GLN A 57 5.77 22.90 -0.10
CA GLN A 57 6.72 21.82 0.15
C GLN A 57 6.25 20.87 1.26
N GLN A 58 5.75 21.40 2.38
CA GLN A 58 5.20 20.58 3.47
C GLN A 58 3.96 19.79 3.04
N ILE A 59 3.12 20.37 2.17
CA ILE A 59 1.97 19.64 1.61
C ILE A 59 2.46 18.46 0.76
N ARG A 60 3.42 18.70 -0.15
CA ARG A 60 4.01 17.64 -0.99
C ARG A 60 4.68 16.55 -0.16
N GLU A 61 5.40 16.93 0.89
CA GLU A 61 6.04 15.99 1.80
C GLU A 61 5.01 15.10 2.52
N ASN A 62 3.94 15.69 3.05
CA ASN A 62 2.86 14.91 3.67
C ASN A 62 2.17 13.96 2.69
N LEU A 63 1.91 14.40 1.46
CA LEU A 63 1.37 13.52 0.42
C LEU A 63 2.35 12.38 0.07
N ASN A 64 3.65 12.69 -0.04
CA ASN A 64 4.67 11.66 -0.29
C ASN A 64 4.74 10.64 0.85
N ARG A 65 4.59 11.07 2.11
CA ARG A 65 4.50 10.15 3.25
C ARG A 65 3.32 9.19 3.09
N THR A 66 2.13 9.71 2.75
CA THR A 66 0.95 8.87 2.51
C THR A 66 1.15 7.92 1.33
N ARG A 67 1.74 8.38 0.21
CA ARG A 67 2.07 7.50 -0.93
C ARG A 67 2.95 6.34 -0.52
N VAL A 68 4.04 6.63 0.18
CA VAL A 68 4.98 5.59 0.61
C VAL A 68 4.31 4.61 1.55
N TRP A 69 3.47 5.10 2.48
CA TRP A 69 2.71 4.23 3.37
C TRP A 69 1.77 3.28 2.63
N ILE A 70 0.95 3.80 1.69
CA ILE A 70 0.04 2.96 0.90
C ILE A 70 0.82 1.96 0.05
N ASN A 71 1.96 2.35 -0.53
CA ASN A 71 2.83 1.42 -1.26
C ASN A 71 3.35 0.28 -0.37
N CYS A 72 3.84 0.59 0.84
CA CYS A 72 4.27 -0.45 1.78
C CYS A 72 3.11 -1.37 2.16
N PHE A 73 1.92 -0.81 2.39
CA PHE A 73 0.71 -1.57 2.70
C PHE A 73 0.29 -2.51 1.56
N ASN A 74 0.37 -2.03 0.32
CA ASN A 74 0.08 -2.80 -0.88
C ASN A 74 1.12 -3.88 -1.11
N LEU A 75 2.40 -3.57 -0.89
CA LEU A 75 3.48 -4.52 -1.11
C LEU A 75 3.47 -5.67 -0.09
N ASP A 76 3.12 -5.39 1.17
CA ASP A 76 2.89 -6.44 2.17
C ASP A 76 1.78 -7.41 1.73
N ARG A 77 0.64 -6.89 1.24
CA ARG A 77 -0.51 -7.70 0.81
C ARG A 77 -0.31 -8.48 -0.47
N SER A 78 0.30 -7.85 -1.47
CA SER A 78 0.62 -8.54 -2.73
C SER A 78 1.64 -9.65 -2.49
N THR A 79 2.68 -9.37 -1.70
CA THR A 79 3.69 -10.38 -1.33
C THR A 79 3.08 -11.49 -0.48
N SER A 80 2.23 -11.17 0.50
CA SER A 80 1.59 -12.17 1.36
C SER A 80 0.65 -13.07 0.56
N SER A 81 -0.14 -12.48 -0.35
CA SER A 81 -1.03 -13.21 -1.26
C SER A 81 -0.23 -14.14 -2.19
N TRP A 82 0.84 -13.63 -2.82
CA TRP A 82 1.70 -14.42 -3.72
C TRP A 82 2.35 -15.61 -3.01
N HIS A 83 2.83 -15.42 -1.78
CA HIS A 83 3.45 -16.52 -1.01
C HIS A 83 2.45 -17.38 -0.24
N GLY A 84 1.14 -17.09 -0.31
CA GLY A 84 0.13 -17.77 0.50
C GLY A 84 0.27 -17.53 2.01
N LYS A 85 1.00 -16.49 2.44
CA LYS A 85 1.22 -16.12 3.86
C LYS A 85 0.24 -15.05 4.33
N ALA A 86 0.06 -14.94 5.66
CA ALA A 86 -0.69 -13.82 6.23
C ALA A 86 0.08 -12.51 6.05
N SER A 87 -0.65 -11.42 5.76
CA SER A 87 -0.11 -10.05 5.74
C SER A 87 0.42 -9.68 7.12
N THR A 88 1.52 -8.93 7.15
CA THR A 88 2.17 -8.54 8.40
C THR A 88 1.65 -7.21 8.96
N LEU A 89 1.13 -6.35 8.10
CA LEU A 89 0.55 -5.06 8.49
C LEU A 89 -0.91 -5.22 8.90
N ASN A 90 -1.32 -4.42 9.89
CA ASN A 90 -2.68 -4.45 10.43
C ASN A 90 -3.74 -4.19 9.33
N ASN A 91 -4.79 -5.00 9.30
CA ASN A 91 -5.93 -4.82 8.38
C ASN A 91 -6.79 -3.60 8.72
N ALA A 92 -6.76 -3.15 9.98
CA ALA A 92 -7.50 -1.98 10.44
C ALA A 92 -6.71 -0.67 10.31
N ASP A 93 -5.66 -0.63 9.46
CA ASP A 93 -4.88 0.60 9.27
C ASP A 93 -5.77 1.74 8.74
N PRO A 94 -5.88 2.87 9.46
CA PRO A 94 -6.82 3.93 9.10
C PRO A 94 -6.44 4.63 7.80
N VAL A 95 -5.15 4.86 7.55
CA VAL A 95 -4.67 5.55 6.35
C VAL A 95 -4.96 4.72 5.10
N ALA A 96 -4.63 3.43 5.11
CA ALA A 96 -4.93 2.55 3.99
C ALA A 96 -6.44 2.37 3.80
N ASN A 97 -7.20 2.16 4.88
CA ASN A 97 -8.64 1.91 4.79
C ASN A 97 -9.47 3.11 4.31
N THR A 98 -8.96 4.33 4.49
CA THR A 98 -9.61 5.58 4.07
C THR A 98 -8.97 6.21 2.82
N SER A 99 -8.04 5.49 2.17
CA SER A 99 -7.27 6.04 1.05
C SER A 99 -8.06 6.22 -0.25
N GLY A 100 -9.28 5.68 -0.36
CA GLY A 100 -10.06 5.68 -1.61
C GLY A 100 -10.29 7.06 -2.23
N THR A 101 -10.40 8.11 -1.41
CA THR A 101 -10.54 9.50 -1.87
C THR A 101 -9.27 10.33 -1.65
N TRP A 102 -8.17 9.71 -1.23
CA TRP A 102 -6.94 10.46 -0.95
C TRP A 102 -6.28 11.01 -2.23
N TYR A 103 -6.46 10.35 -3.37
CA TYR A 103 -5.85 10.72 -4.65
C TYR A 103 -6.30 12.11 -5.16
N ASN A 104 -7.49 12.59 -4.76
CA ASN A 104 -8.04 13.89 -5.14
C ASN A 104 -8.07 14.91 -3.97
N SER A 105 -7.39 14.60 -2.86
CA SER A 105 -7.46 15.42 -1.64
C SER A 105 -6.65 16.72 -1.71
N SER A 106 -5.77 16.89 -2.70
CA SER A 106 -4.90 18.06 -2.85
C SER A 106 -4.55 18.35 -4.32
N PRO A 107 -4.40 19.64 -4.71
CA PRO A 107 -3.82 20.01 -6.02
C PRO A 107 -2.36 19.56 -6.21
N HIS A 108 -1.71 19.08 -5.15
CA HIS A 108 -0.35 18.54 -5.19
C HIS A 108 -0.33 17.00 -5.28
N ASN A 109 -1.50 16.36 -5.42
CA ASN A 109 -1.58 14.96 -5.83
C ASN A 109 -1.01 14.78 -7.24
N VAL A 110 -0.51 13.58 -7.51
CA VAL A 110 0.04 13.21 -8.80
C VAL A 110 -1.04 12.43 -9.54
N GLY A 111 -1.85 13.12 -10.34
CA GLY A 111 -3.12 12.65 -10.94
C GLY A 111 -3.17 11.15 -11.24
N ASN A 112 -2.68 10.76 -12.43
CA ASN A 112 -2.73 9.36 -12.90
C ASN A 112 -2.00 8.32 -12.04
N LEU A 113 -1.09 8.72 -11.14
CA LEU A 113 -0.33 7.77 -10.32
C LEU A 113 -1.00 7.52 -8.96
N ASP A 114 -1.53 8.56 -8.34
CA ASP A 114 -2.16 8.45 -7.03
C ASP A 114 -3.49 7.69 -7.11
N ILE A 115 -4.25 7.90 -8.20
CA ILE A 115 -5.50 7.16 -8.43
C ILE A 115 -5.22 5.65 -8.61
N GLN A 116 -4.17 5.29 -9.35
CA GLN A 116 -3.77 3.88 -9.51
C GLN A 116 -3.35 3.25 -8.18
N LEU A 117 -2.63 4.01 -7.34
CA LEU A 117 -2.16 3.53 -6.05
C LEU A 117 -3.32 3.16 -5.11
N VAL A 118 -4.37 4.00 -5.06
CA VAL A 118 -5.53 3.77 -4.19
C VAL A 118 -6.47 2.71 -4.77
N ALA A 119 -6.61 2.62 -6.10
CA ALA A 119 -7.34 1.55 -6.76
C ALA A 119 -6.72 0.19 -6.45
N TYR A 120 -5.40 0.07 -6.62
CA TYR A 120 -4.66 -1.15 -6.28
C TYR A 120 -4.75 -1.48 -4.78
N ASN A 121 -4.77 -0.46 -3.91
CA ASN A 121 -5.00 -0.66 -2.48
C ASN A 121 -6.37 -1.30 -2.19
N ALA A 122 -7.43 -0.81 -2.83
CA ALA A 122 -8.77 -1.32 -2.66
C ALA A 122 -8.88 -2.80 -3.08
N GLU A 123 -8.31 -3.15 -4.24
CA GLU A 123 -8.26 -4.54 -4.73
C GLU A 123 -7.50 -5.45 -3.77
N LEU A 124 -6.31 -5.04 -3.31
CA LEU A 124 -5.50 -5.84 -2.39
C LEU A 124 -6.16 -6.01 -1.01
N ARG A 125 -6.96 -5.04 -0.56
CA ARG A 125 -7.75 -5.17 0.67
C ARG A 125 -8.82 -6.25 0.53
N LEU A 126 -9.51 -6.30 -0.61
CA LEU A 126 -10.49 -7.35 -0.92
C LEU A 126 -9.82 -8.73 -1.02
N MET A 127 -8.69 -8.83 -1.74
CA MET A 127 -7.92 -10.08 -1.85
C MET A 127 -7.41 -10.58 -0.50
N ASN A 128 -6.97 -9.66 0.35
CA ASN A 128 -6.53 -10.00 1.69
C ASN A 128 -7.72 -10.44 2.56
N TYR A 129 -8.89 -9.79 2.48
CA TYR A 129 -10.12 -10.22 3.16
C TYR A 129 -10.47 -11.67 2.78
N PHE A 130 -10.54 -11.96 1.49
CA PHE A 130 -10.76 -13.31 0.97
C PHE A 130 -9.77 -14.32 1.53
N SER A 131 -8.47 -14.02 1.43
CA SER A 131 -7.39 -14.89 1.92
C SER A 131 -7.45 -15.11 3.44
N THR A 132 -7.83 -14.10 4.22
CA THR A 132 -8.00 -14.25 5.67
C THR A 132 -9.21 -15.11 6.02
N THR A 133 -10.32 -14.93 5.31
CA THR A 133 -11.54 -15.72 5.51
C THR A 133 -11.27 -17.19 5.23
N ILE A 134 -10.61 -17.53 4.12
CA ILE A 134 -10.24 -18.93 3.80
C ILE A 134 -9.38 -19.55 4.91
N ARG A 135 -8.35 -18.84 5.38
CA ARG A 135 -7.46 -19.35 6.44
C ARG A 135 -8.17 -19.57 7.77
N SER A 136 -9.21 -18.79 8.04
CA SER A 136 -10.01 -18.90 9.25
C SER A 136 -11.13 -19.96 9.17
N CYS A 137 -11.41 -20.51 7.99
CA CYS A 137 -12.44 -21.54 7.78
C CYS A 137 -11.86 -22.96 7.95
N PRO A 138 -12.21 -23.71 9.01
CA PRO A 138 -11.60 -25.00 9.31
C PRO A 138 -12.09 -26.18 8.45
N ASN A 139 -13.24 -26.06 7.75
CA ASN A 139 -13.79 -27.12 6.89
C ASN A 139 -14.89 -26.59 5.97
N LYS A 140 -14.77 -26.82 4.64
CA LYS A 140 -15.82 -27.06 3.60
C LYS A 140 -15.38 -26.50 2.24
N LYS A 141 -15.13 -27.38 1.26
CA LYS A 141 -14.88 -27.01 -0.15
C LYS A 141 -16.01 -26.16 -0.75
N ALA A 142 -17.27 -26.53 -0.46
CA ALA A 142 -18.44 -25.82 -0.96
C ALA A 142 -18.51 -24.35 -0.50
N ASP A 143 -18.03 -24.06 0.72
CA ASP A 143 -17.98 -22.69 1.24
C ASP A 143 -16.86 -21.86 0.56
N ILE A 144 -15.79 -22.51 0.09
CA ILE A 144 -14.68 -21.85 -0.63
C ILE A 144 -15.12 -21.45 -2.04
N ASP A 145 -15.84 -22.31 -2.75
CA ASP A 145 -16.32 -22.00 -4.12
C ASP A 145 -17.28 -20.81 -4.11
N GLN A 146 -18.20 -20.77 -3.13
CA GLN A 146 -19.09 -19.63 -2.93
C GLN A 146 -18.30 -18.37 -2.57
N LEU A 147 -17.39 -18.45 -1.60
CA LEU A 147 -16.58 -17.30 -1.17
C LEU A 147 -15.70 -16.76 -2.31
N ALA A 148 -15.18 -17.65 -3.17
CA ALA A 148 -14.41 -17.27 -4.35
C ALA A 148 -15.29 -16.55 -5.37
N THR A 149 -16.50 -17.06 -5.63
CA THR A 149 -17.48 -16.43 -6.52
C THR A 149 -17.86 -15.04 -6.02
N GLU A 150 -18.18 -14.89 -4.73
CA GLU A 150 -18.51 -13.59 -4.14
C GLU A 150 -17.33 -12.61 -4.16
N ALA A 151 -16.10 -13.10 -3.97
CA ALA A 151 -14.90 -12.28 -4.05
C ALA A 151 -14.63 -11.81 -5.49
N ASP A 152 -14.83 -12.69 -6.47
CA ASP A 152 -14.68 -12.38 -7.90
C ASP A 152 -15.71 -11.34 -8.35
N GLU A 153 -16.98 -11.50 -7.99
CA GLU A 153 -18.04 -10.52 -8.27
C GLU A 153 -17.72 -9.15 -7.66
N LYS A 154 -17.26 -9.11 -6.41
CA LYS A 154 -16.84 -7.87 -5.76
C LYS A 154 -15.62 -7.24 -6.42
N LEU A 155 -14.67 -8.05 -6.88
CA LEU A 155 -13.47 -7.58 -7.55
C LEU A 155 -13.81 -7.01 -8.94
N ALA A 156 -14.71 -7.68 -9.68
CA ALA A 156 -15.21 -7.20 -10.95
C ALA A 156 -15.94 -5.86 -10.80
N ALA A 157 -16.85 -5.76 -9.82
CA ALA A 157 -17.56 -4.52 -9.52
C ALA A 157 -16.59 -3.38 -9.15
N LEU A 158 -15.60 -3.67 -8.30
CA LEU A 158 -14.56 -2.72 -7.93
C LEU A 158 -13.71 -2.28 -9.14
N GLY A 159 -13.40 -3.20 -10.03
CA GLY A 159 -12.69 -2.91 -11.27
C GLY A 159 -13.47 -1.96 -12.19
N GLU A 160 -14.79 -2.15 -12.31
CA GLU A 160 -15.65 -1.23 -13.08
C GLU A 160 -15.76 0.16 -12.43
N GLU A 161 -15.85 0.22 -11.10
CA GLU A 161 -15.82 1.48 -10.34
C GLU A 161 -14.54 2.27 -10.64
N TRP A 162 -13.37 1.64 -10.49
CA TRP A 162 -12.10 2.33 -10.75
C TRP A 162 -11.89 2.67 -12.22
N LYS A 163 -12.35 1.84 -13.16
CA LYS A 163 -12.33 2.18 -14.59
C LYS A 163 -13.09 3.46 -14.88
N ALA A 164 -14.26 3.66 -14.27
CA ALA A 164 -15.03 4.89 -14.43
C ALA A 164 -14.26 6.11 -13.87
N GLU A 165 -13.66 5.97 -12.68
CA GLU A 165 -12.86 7.03 -12.07
C GLU A 165 -11.60 7.36 -12.89
N PHE A 166 -10.92 6.36 -13.45
CA PHE A 166 -9.78 6.58 -14.34
C PHE A 166 -10.16 7.36 -15.59
N GLN A 167 -11.35 7.11 -16.17
CA GLN A 167 -11.81 7.85 -17.34
C GLN A 167 -12.06 9.33 -17.05
N ILE A 168 -12.47 9.67 -15.82
CA ILE A 168 -12.66 11.05 -15.38
C ILE A 168 -11.31 11.76 -15.26
N GLU A 169 -10.30 11.09 -14.68
CA GLU A 169 -8.98 11.67 -14.42
C GLU A 169 -8.08 11.78 -15.69
N GLN A 170 -8.43 11.10 -16.79
CA GLN A 170 -7.70 11.19 -18.07
C GLN A 170 -8.10 12.40 -18.94
N ILE A 171 -9.07 13.21 -18.50
CA ILE A 171 -9.53 14.44 -19.18
C ILE A 171 -8.84 15.67 -18.58
#